data_AF-A0A7S1LB69-F1
#
_entry.id   AF-A0A7S1LB69-F1
#
_cell.length_a   1.000
_cell.length_b   1.000
_cell.length_c   1.000
_cell.angle_alpha   90.00
_cell.angle_beta   90.00
_cell.angle_gamma   90.00
#
_symmetry.space_group_name_H-M   'P 1'
#
loop_
_entity.id
_entity.type
_entity.pdbx_description
1 polymer ?
#
loop_
_entity_poly.entity_id
_entity_poly.type
_entity_poly.pdbx_seq_one_letter_code
_entity_poly.pdbx_strand_id
1 'polypeptide(L)'
;GARPQYELEYSMGVTNAGKIVSLNATVSVAVGSNQNADGEIGTCLSNIDNCYYIPNFTATGNTYLSNVPPAQSVRGPGWIQGIGLSELMMNNAAAQLGMTPEAFKALNFYVNGQTTPGQTLLRGTEIATLWGQQQPKYTALKQAVDTFNKNNKFRKQGISMNPSRFGVAWGGPYNALVAIHPDGTINITHGGVEIGQGISTKVAQGCAMVFGLTKTDVEKYIKVQPNTTTVCPSPGN
;
A
#
# COMPACT_ATOMS: atom_id res chain seq x y z
N GLY A 1 8.87 -11.74 15.81
CA GLY A 1 7.44 -11.45 15.62
C GLY A 1 7.04 -11.63 14.18
N ALA A 2 5.75 -11.48 13.88
CA ALA A 2 5.19 -11.53 12.54
C ALA A 2 4.19 -10.38 12.33
N ARG A 3 3.56 -10.32 11.17
CA ARG A 3 2.50 -9.35 10.87
C ARG A 3 1.40 -9.43 11.94
N PRO A 4 0.91 -8.29 12.47
CA PRO A 4 -0.17 -8.30 13.45
C PRO A 4 -1.50 -8.81 12.85
N GLN A 5 -2.33 -9.44 13.68
CA GLN A 5 -3.67 -9.90 13.33
C GLN A 5 -4.69 -8.79 13.57
N TYR A 6 -5.63 -8.64 12.63
CA TYR A 6 -6.63 -7.58 12.63
C TYR A 6 -8.03 -8.19 12.64
N GLU A 7 -8.92 -7.56 13.38
CA GLU A 7 -10.34 -7.83 13.42
C GLU A 7 -11.11 -6.56 13.01
N LEU A 8 -12.21 -6.75 12.29
CA LEU A 8 -13.05 -5.67 11.80
C LEU A 8 -14.50 -5.91 12.22
N GLU A 9 -15.06 -4.91 12.88
CA GLU A 9 -16.49 -4.73 13.03
C GLU A 9 -16.91 -3.51 12.20
N TYR A 10 -18.02 -3.58 11.45
CA TYR A 10 -18.44 -2.45 10.65
C TYR A 10 -19.94 -2.40 10.38
N SER A 11 -20.42 -1.20 10.08
CA SER A 11 -21.71 -0.92 9.47
C SER A 11 -21.49 0.01 8.27
N MET A 12 -22.07 -0.34 7.12
CA MET A 12 -21.93 0.43 5.88
C MET A 12 -23.31 0.80 5.35
N GLY A 13 -23.54 2.10 5.14
CA GLY A 13 -24.72 2.60 4.46
C GLY A 13 -24.52 2.58 2.95
N VAL A 14 -25.43 1.94 2.23
CA VAL A 14 -25.38 1.84 0.77
C VAL A 14 -26.79 2.07 0.20
N THR A 15 -26.88 2.83 -0.89
CA THR A 15 -28.15 3.02 -1.60
C THR A 15 -28.51 1.81 -2.44
N ASN A 16 -29.78 1.69 -2.85
CA ASN A 16 -30.23 0.65 -3.78
C ASN A 16 -29.50 0.70 -5.14
N ALA A 17 -28.94 1.86 -5.51
CA ALA A 17 -28.14 2.03 -6.72
C ALA A 17 -26.68 1.56 -6.55
N GLY A 18 -26.29 1.09 -5.36
CA GLY A 18 -24.94 0.62 -5.06
C GLY A 18 -23.95 1.71 -4.66
N LYS A 19 -24.41 2.93 -4.38
CA LYS A 19 -23.54 4.03 -3.91
C LYS A 19 -23.34 3.95 -2.40
N ILE A 20 -22.09 3.96 -1.95
CA ILE A 20 -21.74 4.03 -0.54
C ILE A 20 -22.02 5.45 -0.03
N VAL A 21 -22.74 5.54 1.08
CA VAL A 21 -23.07 6.82 1.74
C VAL A 21 -22.42 6.94 3.10
N SER A 22 -22.13 5.85 3.80
CA SER A 22 -21.46 5.89 5.09
C SER A 22 -20.67 4.64 5.42
N LEU A 23 -19.65 4.80 6.27
CA LEU A 23 -18.94 3.72 6.92
C LEU A 23 -18.69 4.07 8.38
N ASN A 24 -19.07 3.18 9.29
CA ASN A 24 -18.63 3.15 10.67
C ASN A 24 -17.88 1.84 10.89
N ALA A 25 -16.58 1.90 11.17
CA ALA A 25 -15.73 0.73 11.35
C ALA A 25 -14.95 0.78 12.67
N THR A 26 -14.85 -0.35 13.35
CA THR A 26 -13.94 -0.57 14.47
C THR A 26 -12.92 -1.62 14.04
N VAL A 27 -11.65 -1.27 14.11
CA VAL A 27 -10.54 -2.16 13.78
C VAL A 27 -9.74 -2.44 15.04
N SER A 28 -9.60 -3.71 15.37
CA SER A 28 -8.88 -4.19 16.55
C SER A 28 -7.62 -4.92 16.12
N VAL A 29 -6.49 -4.63 16.74
CA VAL A 29 -5.20 -5.25 16.42
C VAL A 29 -4.54 -5.86 17.66
N ALA A 30 -4.13 -7.13 17.54
CA ALA A 30 -3.33 -7.81 18.55
C ALA A 30 -1.84 -7.56 18.27
N VAL A 31 -1.17 -6.82 19.17
CA VAL A 31 0.24 -6.40 18.98
C VAL A 31 1.25 -7.30 19.70
N GLY A 32 0.76 -8.29 20.47
CA GLY A 32 1.58 -9.23 21.23
C GLY A 32 1.99 -8.66 22.59
N SER A 33 3.13 -9.10 23.11
CA SER A 33 3.54 -8.77 24.49
C SER A 33 4.08 -7.35 24.70
N ASN A 34 4.21 -6.55 23.63
CA ASN A 34 4.55 -5.14 23.73
C ASN A 34 3.95 -4.33 22.57
N GLN A 35 4.15 -3.01 22.60
CA GLN A 35 3.56 -2.05 21.66
C GLN A 35 4.31 -1.89 20.33
N ASN A 36 5.26 -2.76 19.99
CA ASN A 36 6.17 -2.52 18.86
C ASN A 36 5.48 -2.31 17.49
N ALA A 37 4.26 -2.81 17.29
CA ALA A 37 3.51 -2.65 16.04
C ALA A 37 2.18 -1.89 16.22
N ASP A 38 1.99 -1.16 17.32
CA ASP A 38 0.73 -0.47 17.61
C ASP A 38 0.44 0.68 16.64
N GLY A 39 1.46 1.43 16.21
CA GLY A 39 1.34 2.53 15.25
C GLY A 39 0.79 2.12 13.88
N GLU A 40 0.83 0.82 13.54
CA GLU A 40 0.24 0.31 12.31
C GLU A 40 -1.27 0.48 12.24
N ILE A 41 -1.96 0.59 13.39
CA ILE A 41 -3.40 0.82 13.42
C ILE A 41 -3.75 2.14 12.73
N GLY A 42 -2.97 3.21 12.97
CA GLY A 42 -3.19 4.51 12.35
C GLY A 42 -3.05 4.44 10.83
N THR A 43 -2.05 3.71 10.34
CA THR A 43 -1.85 3.47 8.90
C THR A 43 -3.00 2.66 8.30
N CYS A 44 -3.50 1.64 9.00
CA CYS A 44 -4.65 0.85 8.58
C CYS A 44 -5.90 1.73 8.45
N LEU A 45 -6.27 2.45 9.51
CA LEU A 45 -7.48 3.30 9.51
C LEU A 45 -7.43 4.41 8.46
N SER A 46 -6.26 5.00 8.24
CA SER A 46 -6.10 6.08 7.26
C SER A 46 -6.28 5.62 5.80
N ASN A 47 -6.39 4.31 5.57
CA ASN A 47 -6.40 3.70 4.24
C ASN A 47 -7.41 2.56 4.08
N ILE A 48 -8.29 2.37 5.07
CA ILE A 48 -9.42 1.44 5.00
C ILE A 48 -10.52 1.93 4.04
N ASP A 49 -10.40 3.14 3.51
CA ASP A 49 -11.15 3.64 2.36
C ASP A 49 -10.63 3.09 1.03
N ASN A 50 -9.37 2.63 0.97
CA ASN A 50 -8.67 2.17 -0.23
C ASN A 50 -8.85 3.14 -1.41
N CYS A 51 -9.58 2.71 -2.45
CA CYS A 51 -9.86 3.50 -3.65
C CYS A 51 -11.29 4.07 -3.67
N TYR A 52 -12.05 3.94 -2.59
CA TYR A 52 -13.49 4.20 -2.58
C TYR A 52 -13.82 5.52 -1.90
N TYR A 53 -14.65 6.34 -2.55
CA TYR A 53 -15.16 7.57 -1.97
C TYR A 53 -16.30 7.26 -0.99
N ILE A 54 -16.10 7.61 0.28
CA ILE A 54 -17.06 7.40 1.36
C ILE A 54 -17.31 8.74 2.04
N PRO A 55 -18.46 9.41 1.80
CA PRO A 55 -18.65 10.79 2.23
C PRO A 55 -18.84 10.95 3.74
N ASN A 56 -19.44 9.96 4.41
CA ASN A 56 -19.62 9.96 5.87
C ASN A 56 -18.81 8.81 6.48
N PHE A 57 -17.71 9.13 7.15
CA PHE A 57 -16.74 8.12 7.55
C PHE A 57 -16.35 8.29 9.02
N THR A 58 -16.43 7.19 9.76
CA THR A 58 -15.91 7.05 11.12
C THR A 58 -15.13 5.75 11.21
N ALA A 59 -13.90 5.81 11.72
CA ALA A 59 -13.11 4.62 12.01
C ALA A 59 -12.44 4.72 13.38
N THR A 60 -12.58 3.66 14.17
CA THR A 60 -12.01 3.52 15.51
C THR A 60 -10.95 2.43 15.48
N GLY A 61 -9.81 2.66 16.13
CA GLY A 61 -8.71 1.71 16.21
C GLY A 61 -8.41 1.33 17.64
N ASN A 62 -8.37 0.03 17.92
CA ASN A 62 -8.00 -0.50 19.23
C ASN A 62 -6.76 -1.39 19.12
N THR A 63 -5.82 -1.24 20.04
CA THR A 63 -4.64 -2.11 20.15
C THR A 63 -4.72 -2.89 21.46
N TYR A 64 -4.40 -4.18 21.42
CA TYR A 64 -4.46 -5.05 22.59
C TYR A 64 -3.14 -5.79 22.79
N LEU A 65 -2.66 -5.77 24.03
CA LEU A 65 -1.54 -6.58 24.47
C LEU A 65 -2.00 -8.01 24.78
N SER A 66 -1.14 -8.97 24.49
CA SER A 66 -1.39 -10.39 24.78
C SER A 66 -0.10 -11.15 25.08
N ASN A 67 -0.22 -12.33 25.68
CA ASN A 67 0.92 -13.16 26.11
C ASN A 67 1.58 -13.96 24.96
N VAL A 68 1.64 -13.40 23.75
CA VAL A 68 2.31 -14.00 22.58
C VAL A 68 3.50 -13.13 22.13
N PRO A 69 4.44 -13.65 21.32
CA PRO A 69 5.57 -12.86 20.86
C PRO A 69 5.14 -11.54 20.19
N PRO A 70 5.86 -10.42 20.40
CA PRO A 70 5.51 -9.13 19.82
C PRO A 70 5.34 -9.20 18.30
N ALA A 71 4.28 -8.58 17.80
CA ALA A 71 4.13 -8.32 16.38
C ALA A 71 5.24 -7.37 15.89
N GLN A 72 5.55 -7.45 14.60
CA GLN A 72 6.60 -6.65 13.95
C GLN A 72 6.10 -6.15 12.61
N SER A 73 6.71 -5.06 12.14
CA SER A 73 6.37 -4.54 10.82
C SER A 73 6.78 -5.50 9.71
N VAL A 74 5.82 -5.77 8.84
CA VAL A 74 5.97 -6.57 7.63
C VAL A 74 5.48 -5.74 6.46
N ARG A 75 6.17 -5.84 5.32
CA ARG A 75 5.96 -5.00 4.12
C ARG A 75 4.50 -4.62 3.89
N GLY A 76 4.22 -3.31 3.84
CA GLY A 76 2.87 -2.76 3.91
C GLY A 76 2.26 -2.84 5.33
N PRO A 77 2.94 -2.30 6.36
CA PRO A 77 2.48 -2.33 7.76
C PRO A 77 1.18 -1.54 7.91
N GLY A 78 0.17 -2.15 8.52
CA GLY A 78 -1.22 -1.63 8.60
C GLY A 78 -1.98 -1.54 7.27
N TRP A 79 -1.31 -1.21 6.17
CA TRP A 79 -1.92 -0.97 4.86
C TRP A 79 -2.52 -2.18 4.18
N ILE A 80 -1.80 -3.30 4.15
CA ILE A 80 -2.31 -4.52 3.53
C ILE A 80 -3.54 -5.01 4.30
N GLN A 81 -3.55 -4.82 5.62
CA GLN A 81 -4.71 -5.08 6.46
C GLN A 81 -5.86 -4.14 6.11
N GLY A 82 -5.62 -2.82 6.04
CA GLY A 82 -6.62 -1.83 5.61
C GLY A 82 -7.25 -2.18 4.26
N ILE A 83 -6.44 -2.44 3.23
CA ILE A 83 -6.92 -2.83 1.90
C ILE A 83 -7.72 -4.14 1.96
N GLY A 84 -7.22 -5.16 2.66
CA GLY A 84 -7.92 -6.44 2.79
C GLY A 84 -9.29 -6.29 3.44
N LEU A 85 -9.38 -5.48 4.48
CA LEU A 85 -10.62 -5.13 5.16
C LEU A 85 -11.57 -4.33 4.24
N SER A 86 -11.07 -3.35 3.49
CA SER A 86 -11.86 -2.62 2.49
C SER A 86 -12.47 -3.56 1.46
N GLU A 87 -11.65 -4.43 0.85
CA GLU A 87 -12.10 -5.34 -0.19
C GLU A 87 -13.12 -6.37 0.33
N LEU A 88 -12.97 -6.81 1.59
CA LEU A 88 -13.97 -7.64 2.27
C LEU A 88 -15.31 -6.91 2.36
N MET A 89 -15.32 -5.66 2.84
CA MET A 89 -16.54 -4.86 2.95
C MET A 89 -17.20 -4.63 1.58
N MET A 90 -16.42 -4.32 0.54
CA MET A 90 -16.94 -4.12 -0.81
C MET A 90 -17.59 -5.39 -1.37
N ASN A 91 -16.95 -6.54 -1.19
CA ASN A 91 -17.47 -7.82 -1.66
C ASN A 91 -18.77 -8.18 -0.93
N ASN A 92 -18.84 -7.96 0.38
CA ASN A 92 -20.03 -8.21 1.19
C ASN A 92 -21.20 -7.32 0.76
N ALA A 93 -20.95 -6.01 0.55
CA ALA A 93 -21.98 -5.07 0.10
C ALA A 93 -22.51 -5.43 -1.30
N ALA A 94 -21.61 -5.76 -2.24
CA ALA A 94 -21.99 -6.20 -3.58
C ALA A 94 -22.88 -7.45 -3.55
N ALA A 95 -22.51 -8.45 -2.74
CA ALA A 95 -23.28 -9.69 -2.59
C ALA A 95 -24.69 -9.43 -2.02
N GLN A 96 -24.83 -8.56 -1.01
CA GLN A 96 -26.13 -8.22 -0.42
C GLN A 96 -27.06 -7.50 -1.41
N LEU A 97 -26.49 -6.71 -2.32
CA LEU A 97 -27.24 -5.99 -3.37
C LEU A 97 -27.46 -6.82 -4.66
N GLY A 98 -26.93 -8.04 -4.74
CA GLY A 98 -26.96 -8.83 -5.96
C GLY A 98 -26.16 -8.22 -7.12
N MET A 99 -25.19 -7.35 -6.82
CA MET A 99 -24.29 -6.74 -7.78
C MET A 99 -23.02 -7.58 -7.94
N THR A 100 -22.37 -7.47 -9.10
CA THR A 100 -21.00 -7.99 -9.24
C THR A 100 -20.05 -7.13 -8.40
N PRO A 101 -19.04 -7.72 -7.74
CA PRO A 101 -18.04 -6.96 -7.01
C PRO A 101 -17.37 -5.89 -7.88
N GLU A 102 -17.14 -6.17 -9.16
CA GLU A 102 -16.46 -5.25 -10.06
C GLU A 102 -17.29 -4.00 -10.35
N ALA A 103 -18.60 -4.18 -10.61
CA ALA A 103 -19.51 -3.06 -10.83
C ALA A 103 -19.67 -2.22 -9.56
N PHE A 104 -19.80 -2.88 -8.40
CA PHE A 104 -19.92 -2.19 -7.11
C PHE A 104 -18.68 -1.36 -6.79
N LYS A 105 -17.49 -1.94 -6.95
CA LYS A 105 -16.21 -1.26 -6.71
C LYS A 105 -16.04 -0.07 -7.65
N ALA A 106 -16.21 -0.27 -8.95
CA ALA A 106 -16.05 0.77 -9.96
C ALA A 106 -17.00 1.94 -9.77
N LEU A 107 -18.22 1.67 -9.31
CA LEU A 107 -19.21 2.69 -9.01
C LEU A 107 -18.76 3.62 -7.88
N ASN A 108 -17.96 3.14 -6.94
CA ASN A 108 -17.59 3.86 -5.72
C ASN A 108 -16.16 4.41 -5.73
N PHE A 109 -15.45 4.35 -6.86
CA PHE A 109 -14.09 4.90 -6.92
C PHE A 109 -14.05 6.41 -6.64
N TYR A 110 -12.94 6.84 -6.03
CA TYR A 110 -12.58 8.24 -6.00
C TYR A 110 -12.50 8.83 -7.41
N VAL A 111 -12.88 10.10 -7.52
CA VAL A 111 -12.61 10.96 -8.66
C VAL A 111 -11.64 12.07 -8.28
N ASN A 112 -10.98 12.65 -9.29
CA ASN A 112 -10.01 13.72 -9.08
C ASN A 112 -10.64 14.92 -8.35
N GLY A 113 -9.94 15.48 -7.36
CA GLY A 113 -10.42 16.62 -6.57
C GLY A 113 -11.20 16.25 -5.30
N GLN A 114 -11.50 14.96 -5.07
CA GLN A 114 -12.05 14.51 -3.80
C GLN A 114 -10.96 14.38 -2.71
N THR A 115 -11.39 14.44 -1.46
CA THR A 115 -10.52 14.27 -0.29
C THR A 115 -10.73 12.90 0.35
N THR A 116 -9.65 12.31 0.86
CA THR A 116 -9.74 11.13 1.74
C THR A 116 -10.40 11.48 3.07
N PRO A 117 -10.81 10.49 3.90
CA PRO A 117 -11.29 10.77 5.26
C PRO A 117 -10.30 11.60 6.08
N GLY A 118 -8.99 11.35 5.91
CA GLY A 118 -7.90 12.12 6.50
C GLY A 118 -7.66 13.51 5.87
N GLN A 119 -8.58 14.01 5.06
CA GLN A 119 -8.54 15.34 4.41
C GLN A 119 -7.40 15.54 3.41
N THR A 120 -6.80 14.46 2.89
CA THR A 120 -5.82 14.56 1.82
C THR A 120 -6.53 14.75 0.48
N LEU A 121 -6.28 15.88 -0.18
CA LEU A 121 -6.78 16.14 -1.53
C LEU A 121 -6.13 15.18 -2.53
N LEU A 122 -6.94 14.38 -3.22
CA LEU A 122 -6.48 13.48 -4.27
C LEU A 122 -6.38 14.23 -5.60
N ARG A 123 -5.16 14.27 -6.14
CA ARG A 123 -4.82 14.84 -7.45
C ARG A 123 -4.31 13.73 -8.36
N GLY A 124 -4.70 13.75 -9.63
CA GLY A 124 -4.30 12.73 -10.60
C GLY A 124 -4.88 11.35 -10.30
N THR A 125 -6.14 11.29 -9.85
CA THR A 125 -6.80 10.00 -9.58
C THR A 125 -7.09 9.25 -10.88
N GLU A 126 -6.26 8.24 -11.20
CA GLU A 126 -6.37 7.45 -12.44
C GLU A 126 -7.03 6.08 -12.25
N ILE A 127 -7.57 5.78 -11.06
CA ILE A 127 -8.02 4.41 -10.74
C ILE A 127 -9.10 3.91 -11.70
N ALA A 128 -10.04 4.77 -12.12
CA ALA A 128 -11.06 4.41 -13.10
C ALA A 128 -10.47 4.09 -14.48
N THR A 129 -9.44 4.85 -14.89
CA THR A 129 -8.70 4.62 -16.14
C THR A 129 -7.94 3.30 -16.10
N LEU A 130 -7.16 3.07 -15.04
CA LEU A 130 -6.40 1.85 -14.85
C LEU A 130 -7.32 0.62 -14.77
N TRP A 131 -8.46 0.75 -14.07
CA TRP A 131 -9.48 -0.28 -14.02
C TRP A 131 -10.05 -0.61 -15.41
N GLY A 132 -10.41 0.42 -16.18
CA GLY A 132 -10.90 0.27 -17.55
C GLY A 132 -9.90 -0.42 -18.48
N GLN A 133 -8.60 -0.15 -18.33
CA GLN A 133 -7.55 -0.83 -19.10
C GLN A 133 -7.43 -2.32 -18.77
N GLN A 134 -7.74 -2.74 -17.54
CA GLN A 134 -7.68 -4.14 -17.13
C GLN A 134 -8.98 -4.92 -17.45
N GLN A 135 -10.11 -4.22 -17.65
CA GLN A 135 -11.42 -4.83 -17.89
C GLN A 135 -11.47 -5.83 -19.05
N PRO A 136 -10.86 -5.57 -20.24
CA PRO A 136 -10.90 -6.54 -21.33
C PRO A 136 -10.25 -7.89 -20.95
N LYS A 137 -9.08 -7.84 -20.31
CA LYS A 137 -8.38 -9.04 -19.84
C LYS A 137 -9.18 -9.76 -18.76
N TYR A 138 -9.73 -9.02 -17.80
CA TYR A 138 -10.55 -9.58 -16.73
C TYR A 138 -11.80 -10.28 -17.28
N THR A 139 -12.52 -9.64 -18.20
CA THR A 139 -13.74 -10.17 -18.81
C THR A 139 -13.48 -11.49 -19.56
N ALA A 140 -12.40 -11.54 -20.35
CA ALA A 140 -12.01 -12.76 -21.06
C ALA A 140 -11.68 -13.92 -20.08
N LEU A 141 -10.92 -13.63 -19.02
CA LEU A 141 -10.59 -14.64 -18.01
C LEU A 141 -11.83 -15.08 -17.21
N LYS A 142 -12.76 -14.17 -16.92
CA LYS A 142 -14.00 -14.50 -16.22
C LYS A 142 -14.87 -15.48 -17.03
N GLN A 143 -14.98 -15.28 -18.34
CA GLN A 143 -15.69 -16.20 -19.23
C GLN A 143 -15.04 -17.60 -19.25
N ALA A 144 -13.70 -17.66 -19.26
CA ALA A 144 -12.96 -18.91 -19.18
C ALA A 144 -13.19 -19.64 -17.84
N VAL A 145 -13.14 -18.90 -16.73
CA VAL A 145 -13.46 -19.42 -15.38
C VAL A 145 -14.89 -19.96 -15.31
N ASP A 146 -15.87 -19.25 -15.87
CA ASP A 146 -17.27 -19.69 -15.87
C ASP A 146 -17.45 -20.97 -16.69
N THR A 147 -16.77 -21.07 -17.84
CA THR A 147 -16.76 -22.28 -18.66
C THR A 147 -16.12 -23.45 -17.91
N PHE A 148 -14.97 -23.24 -17.27
CA PHE A 148 -14.31 -24.24 -16.44
C PHE A 148 -15.24 -24.72 -15.31
N ASN A 149 -15.87 -23.79 -14.60
CA ASN A 149 -16.74 -24.10 -13.46
C ASN A 149 -18.01 -24.84 -13.86
N LYS A 150 -18.56 -24.60 -15.06
CA LYS A 150 -19.70 -25.38 -15.59
C LYS A 150 -19.31 -26.82 -15.89
N ASN A 151 -18.09 -27.04 -16.40
CA ASN A 151 -17.60 -28.35 -16.82
C ASN A 151 -16.94 -29.18 -15.70
N ASN A 152 -16.72 -28.59 -14.52
CA ASN A 152 -16.04 -29.27 -13.41
C ASN A 152 -16.92 -29.28 -12.15
N LYS A 153 -17.33 -30.47 -11.68
CA LYS A 153 -18.15 -30.63 -10.47
C LYS A 153 -17.37 -30.41 -9.18
N PHE A 154 -16.17 -30.99 -9.09
CA PHE A 154 -15.37 -31.06 -7.85
C PHE A 154 -14.19 -30.10 -7.80
N ARG A 155 -13.94 -29.34 -8.87
CA ARG A 155 -12.91 -28.30 -8.92
C ARG A 155 -13.53 -27.03 -9.45
N LYS A 156 -13.26 -25.92 -8.78
CA LYS A 156 -13.72 -24.59 -9.18
C LYS A 156 -12.52 -23.65 -9.27
N GLN A 157 -12.62 -22.68 -10.16
CA GLN A 157 -11.72 -21.55 -10.28
C GLN A 157 -12.45 -20.29 -9.84
N GLY A 158 -11.69 -19.36 -9.27
CA GLY A 158 -12.13 -18.02 -8.96
C GLY A 158 -11.20 -17.01 -9.62
N ILE A 159 -11.75 -15.84 -9.94
CA ILE A 159 -10.98 -14.69 -10.39
C ILE A 159 -11.53 -13.45 -9.69
N SER A 160 -10.64 -12.52 -9.37
CA SER A 160 -10.99 -11.22 -8.83
C SER A 160 -10.06 -10.16 -9.41
N MET A 161 -10.59 -8.93 -9.49
CA MET A 161 -9.81 -7.73 -9.79
C MET A 161 -10.04 -6.76 -8.63
N ASN A 162 -8.96 -6.28 -8.02
CA ASN A 162 -9.01 -5.41 -6.84
C ASN A 162 -8.18 -4.15 -7.09
N PRO A 163 -8.71 -2.95 -6.78
CA PRO A 163 -7.97 -1.72 -6.87
C PRO A 163 -7.06 -1.56 -5.64
N SER A 164 -6.03 -0.72 -5.74
CA SER A 164 -5.22 -0.34 -4.59
C SER A 164 -4.75 1.10 -4.69
N ARG A 165 -4.89 1.84 -3.58
CA ARG A 165 -4.24 3.14 -3.37
C ARG A 165 -3.22 3.01 -2.26
N PHE A 166 -2.01 3.52 -2.51
CA PHE A 166 -0.87 3.44 -1.59
C PHE A 166 -0.21 4.83 -1.53
N GLY A 167 -0.61 5.64 -0.55
CA GLY A 167 -0.08 6.99 -0.31
C GLY A 167 1.35 7.04 0.25
N VAL A 168 2.34 7.31 -0.60
CA VAL A 168 3.74 7.44 -0.19
C VAL A 168 3.98 8.81 0.44
N ALA A 169 4.57 8.85 1.64
CA ALA A 169 4.94 10.06 2.35
C ALA A 169 6.43 10.08 2.67
N TRP A 170 6.96 11.28 2.89
CA TRP A 170 8.34 11.52 3.32
C TRP A 170 8.35 11.68 4.84
N GLY A 171 9.10 10.83 5.55
CA GLY A 171 8.95 10.61 6.99
C GLY A 171 10.14 11.01 7.87
N GLY A 172 11.25 11.49 7.29
CA GLY A 172 12.43 11.80 8.09
C GLY A 172 13.57 12.46 7.30
N PRO A 173 14.68 12.76 7.98
CA PRO A 173 15.86 13.32 7.33
C PRO A 173 16.51 12.28 6.40
N TYR A 174 16.74 12.68 5.15
CA TYR A 174 17.43 11.88 4.12
C TYR A 174 18.86 12.39 3.95
N ASN A 175 19.75 11.99 4.85
CA ASN A 175 21.14 12.43 4.85
C ASN A 175 22.00 11.56 3.93
N ALA A 176 22.91 12.20 3.21
CA ALA A 176 23.97 11.56 2.46
C ALA A 176 25.27 12.37 2.55
N LEU A 177 26.40 11.67 2.60
CA LEU A 177 27.74 12.25 2.44
C LEU A 177 28.27 11.85 1.05
N VAL A 178 28.73 12.84 0.29
CA VAL A 178 29.36 12.64 -1.02
C VAL A 178 30.78 13.19 -0.94
N ALA A 179 31.78 12.35 -1.21
CA ALA A 179 33.18 12.73 -1.27
C ALA A 179 33.73 12.52 -2.68
N ILE A 180 34.27 13.59 -3.27
CA ILE A 180 34.91 13.57 -4.59
C ILE A 180 36.42 13.61 -4.38
N HIS A 181 37.13 12.65 -4.93
CA HIS A 181 38.58 12.52 -4.80
C HIS A 181 39.31 13.25 -5.94
N PRO A 182 40.60 13.58 -5.78
CA PRO A 182 41.39 14.24 -6.83
C PRO A 182 41.49 13.46 -8.15
N ASP A 183 41.32 12.13 -8.12
CA ASP A 183 41.28 11.26 -9.31
C ASP A 183 39.91 11.24 -10.02
N GLY A 184 38.94 11.99 -9.51
CA GLY A 184 37.58 12.08 -10.03
C GLY A 184 36.64 10.98 -9.55
N THR A 185 37.09 10.05 -8.72
CA THR A 185 36.20 9.04 -8.11
C THR A 185 35.32 9.65 -7.02
N ILE A 186 34.13 9.09 -6.84
CA ILE A 186 33.07 9.59 -5.97
C ILE A 186 32.67 8.47 -5.00
N ASN A 187 32.84 8.73 -3.70
CA ASN A 187 32.32 7.88 -2.64
C ASN A 187 31.03 8.48 -2.08
N ILE A 188 29.99 7.66 -1.93
CA ILE A 188 28.70 8.07 -1.37
C ILE A 188 28.34 7.18 -0.18
N THR A 189 27.93 7.79 0.92
CA THR A 189 27.27 7.09 2.03
C THR A 189 25.91 7.74 2.26
N HIS A 190 24.86 6.96 2.51
CA HIS A 190 23.52 7.47 2.76
C HIS A 190 22.85 6.75 3.94
N GLY A 191 21.86 7.39 4.56
CA GLY A 191 21.15 6.83 5.72
C GLY A 191 20.30 5.58 5.44
N GLY A 192 19.97 5.30 4.17
CA GLY A 192 19.24 4.08 3.79
C GLY A 192 20.08 2.81 3.89
N VAL A 193 19.42 1.66 4.10
CA VAL A 193 20.06 0.35 4.19
C VAL A 193 19.67 -0.51 2.99
N GLU A 194 20.64 -1.10 2.30
CA GLU A 194 20.39 -2.05 1.20
C GLU A 194 19.98 -3.41 1.76
N ILE A 195 18.78 -3.85 1.41
CA ILE A 195 18.19 -5.14 1.79
C ILE A 195 17.62 -5.89 0.57
N GLY A 196 18.03 -5.51 -0.65
CA GLY A 196 17.62 -6.09 -1.93
C GLY A 196 16.68 -5.21 -2.76
N GLN A 197 16.29 -4.03 -2.26
CA GLN A 197 15.45 -3.07 -2.98
C GLN A 197 16.22 -2.22 -4.01
N GLY A 198 17.56 -2.32 -4.00
CA GLY A 198 18.45 -1.63 -4.94
C GLY A 198 18.59 -0.14 -4.64
N ILE A 199 18.58 0.25 -3.36
CA ILE A 199 18.76 1.65 -2.98
C ILE A 199 20.15 2.16 -3.34
N SER A 200 21.21 1.35 -3.15
CA SER A 200 22.57 1.76 -3.49
C SER A 200 22.73 1.99 -5.00
N THR A 201 22.12 1.12 -5.81
CA THR A 201 22.08 1.27 -7.27
C THR A 201 21.36 2.56 -7.68
N LYS A 202 20.19 2.85 -7.07
CA LYS A 202 19.41 4.06 -7.36
C LYS A 202 20.15 5.33 -6.96
N VAL A 203 20.86 5.32 -5.84
CA VAL A 203 21.69 6.46 -5.41
C VAL A 203 22.84 6.69 -6.37
N ALA A 204 23.54 5.64 -6.81
CA ALA A 204 24.60 5.75 -7.80
C ALA A 204 24.08 6.31 -9.14
N GLN A 205 22.91 5.86 -9.59
CA GLN A 205 22.24 6.38 -10.79
C GLN A 205 21.84 7.86 -10.64
N GLY A 206 21.30 8.24 -9.47
CA GLY A 206 20.95 9.62 -9.16
C GLY A 206 22.18 10.53 -9.16
N CYS A 207 23.29 10.06 -8.58
CA CYS A 207 24.58 10.77 -8.63
C CYS A 207 25.06 10.95 -10.07
N ALA A 208 25.08 9.88 -10.87
CA ALA A 208 25.50 9.98 -12.27
C ALA A 208 24.64 10.96 -13.09
N MET A 209 23.32 10.96 -12.87
CA MET A 209 22.42 11.92 -13.51
C MET A 209 22.78 13.37 -13.17
N VAL A 210 23.11 13.66 -11.91
CA VAL A 210 23.49 15.01 -11.45
C VAL A 210 24.84 15.43 -12.01
N PHE A 211 25.82 14.52 -12.09
CA PHE A 211 27.16 14.82 -12.60
C PHE A 211 27.31 14.65 -14.12
N GLY A 212 26.24 14.30 -14.84
CA GLY A 212 26.28 14.08 -16.28
C GLY A 212 27.10 12.85 -16.72
N LEU A 213 27.23 11.87 -15.83
CA LEU A 213 28.00 10.65 -16.08
C LEU A 213 27.15 9.59 -16.79
N THR A 214 27.77 8.80 -17.66
CA THR A 214 27.09 7.69 -18.34
C THR A 214 26.95 6.47 -17.43
N LYS A 215 26.15 5.49 -17.85
CA LYS A 215 26.03 4.21 -17.14
C LYS A 215 27.40 3.52 -16.97
N THR A 216 28.26 3.58 -17.98
CA THR A 216 29.60 2.97 -17.94
C THR A 216 30.51 3.70 -16.95
N ASP A 217 30.30 5.00 -16.76
CA ASP A 217 31.04 5.79 -15.78
C ASP A 217 30.65 5.47 -14.34
N VAL A 218 29.41 5.05 -14.07
CA VAL A 218 28.94 4.69 -12.71
C VAL A 218 29.83 3.63 -12.09
N GLU A 219 30.10 2.53 -12.80
CA GLU A 219 30.88 1.41 -12.28
C GLU A 219 32.35 1.77 -12.04
N LYS A 220 32.87 2.73 -12.82
CA LYS A 220 34.26 3.16 -12.75
C LYS A 220 34.49 4.23 -11.70
N TYR A 221 33.56 5.18 -11.57
CA TYR A 221 33.76 6.40 -10.80
C TYR A 221 32.92 6.49 -9.54
N ILE A 222 31.82 5.74 -9.40
CA ILE A 222 30.92 5.89 -8.25
C ILE A 222 30.95 4.63 -7.39
N LYS A 223 31.25 4.82 -6.10
CA LYS A 223 31.18 3.75 -5.10
C LYS A 223 30.27 4.16 -3.94
N VAL A 224 29.16 3.43 -3.79
CA VAL A 224 28.27 3.56 -2.63
C VAL A 224 28.78 2.67 -1.51
N GLN A 225 29.06 3.27 -0.36
CA GLN A 225 29.60 2.60 0.82
C GLN A 225 28.46 2.14 1.73
N PRO A 226 28.69 1.12 2.58
CA PRO A 226 27.74 0.73 3.62
C PRO A 226 27.39 1.90 4.53
N ASN A 227 26.13 1.94 4.97
CA ASN A 227 25.68 2.92 5.95
C ASN A 227 26.43 2.75 7.28
N THR A 228 26.86 3.86 7.88
CA THR A 228 27.39 3.91 9.25
C THR A 228 26.86 5.15 9.95
N THR A 229 26.55 5.04 11.24
CA THR A 229 26.01 6.15 12.05
C THR A 229 27.01 7.28 12.26
N THR A 230 28.31 7.02 12.16
CA THR A 230 29.36 8.03 12.21
C THR A 230 29.33 8.97 11.00
N VAL A 231 29.01 8.43 9.82
CA VAL A 231 29.01 9.17 8.55
C VAL A 231 27.64 9.78 8.24
N CYS A 232 26.56 9.04 8.56
CA CYS A 232 25.19 9.49 8.38
C CYS A 232 24.47 9.42 9.74
N PRO A 233 24.67 10.40 10.63
CA PRO A 233 24.00 10.43 11.92
C PRO A 233 22.49 10.69 11.76
N SER A 234 21.71 10.15 12.69
CA SER A 234 20.26 10.32 12.79
C SER A 234 19.50 10.05 11.47
N PRO A 235 19.71 8.90 10.81
CA PRO A 235 18.90 8.54 9.64
C PRO A 235 17.42 8.42 10.04
N GLY A 236 16.51 8.79 9.14
CA GLY A 236 15.07 8.60 9.38
C GLY A 236 14.73 7.16 9.77
N ASN A 237 13.80 7.02 10.72
CA ASN A 237 13.19 5.72 11.09
C ASN A 237 12.16 5.29 10.03
#